data_AF-A0A822A262-F1
#
_entry.id   AF-A0A822A262-F1
#
_cell.length_a   1.000
_cell.length_b   1.000
_cell.length_c   1.000
_cell.angle_alpha   90.00
_cell.angle_beta   90.00
_cell.angle_gamma   90.00
#
_symmetry.space_group_name_H-M   'P 1'
#
loop_
_entity.id
_entity.type
_entity.pdbx_description
1 polymer ?
#
loop_
_entity_poly.entity_id
_entity_poly.type
_entity_poly.pdbx_seq_one_letter_code
_entity_poly.pdbx_strand_id
1 'polypeptide(L)'
;VYWGEEFQLKYSVSPLDYLAEEKIKHPTPICAQDVIKYYLTIIGTPSFGEIYNLHAMIVDQNIENHQQRTCQKLAIELARMLSLASDSSKTGYIINKERIQQICETYGKKYPDFLMKYDKQNYKSQSIIGILYRNAIFYKNGNITELNNVFAQINVDDKTL
;
A
#
# COMPACT_ATOMS: atom_id res chain seq x y z
N VAL A 1 20.32 -1.42 4.06
CA VAL A 1 20.31 -1.96 5.43
C VAL A 1 20.55 -0.79 6.38
N TYR A 2 19.77 -0.70 7.46
CA TYR A 2 19.89 0.36 8.46
C TYR A 2 20.67 -0.17 9.67
N TRP A 3 21.57 0.64 10.23
CA TRP A 3 22.48 0.22 11.32
C TRP A 3 22.47 1.18 12.52
N GLY A 4 21.53 2.11 12.58
CA GLY A 4 21.40 3.03 13.72
C GLY A 4 20.87 2.33 14.98
N GLU A 5 21.34 2.75 16.14
CA GLU A 5 21.00 2.18 17.45
C GLU A 5 19.62 2.62 17.96
N GLU A 6 19.03 3.65 17.35
CA GLU A 6 17.72 4.23 17.71
C GLU A 6 16.53 3.30 17.42
N PHE A 7 16.70 2.27 16.58
CA PHE A 7 15.66 1.29 16.30
C PHE A 7 16.06 -0.08 16.87
N GLN A 8 15.41 -0.47 17.96
CA GLN A 8 15.55 -1.81 18.53
C GLN A 8 14.49 -2.76 17.94
N LEU A 9 14.93 -3.87 17.36
CA LEU A 9 14.03 -4.91 16.85
C LEU A 9 13.35 -5.63 18.03
N LYS A 10 12.07 -5.36 18.27
CA LYS A 10 11.31 -6.03 19.34
C LYS A 10 10.84 -7.44 18.95
N TYR A 11 10.49 -7.66 17.68
CA TYR A 11 10.05 -8.96 17.17
C TYR A 11 10.32 -9.07 15.67
N SER A 12 10.41 -10.30 15.16
CA SER A 12 10.52 -10.62 13.74
C SER A 12 9.37 -11.52 13.33
N VAL A 13 8.76 -11.24 12.19
CA VAL A 13 7.75 -12.09 11.57
C VAL A 13 8.34 -12.74 10.33
N SER A 14 7.93 -13.97 10.04
CA SER A 14 8.31 -14.62 8.78
C SER A 14 7.77 -13.80 7.60
N PRO A 15 8.56 -13.59 6.54
CA PRO A 15 8.07 -12.93 5.34
C PRO A 15 6.93 -13.75 4.72
N LEU A 16 6.05 -13.07 3.99
CA LEU A 16 5.10 -13.75 3.11
C LEU A 16 5.87 -14.47 2.00
N ASP A 17 5.47 -15.70 1.70
CA ASP A 17 6.03 -16.45 0.57
C ASP A 17 5.68 -15.76 -0.74
N TYR A 18 6.71 -15.50 -1.55
CA TYR A 18 6.55 -15.01 -2.91
C TYR A 18 6.84 -16.12 -3.90
N LEU A 19 5.81 -16.53 -4.65
CA LEU A 19 5.95 -17.39 -5.81
C LEU A 19 5.82 -16.52 -7.06
N ALA A 20 6.93 -16.38 -7.79
CA ALA A 20 6.92 -15.68 -9.07
C ALA A 20 6.01 -16.42 -10.05
N GLU A 21 5.12 -15.68 -10.72
CA GLU A 21 4.26 -16.26 -11.75
C GLU A 21 5.08 -16.68 -12.97
N GLU A 22 4.61 -17.73 -13.65
CA GLU A 22 5.22 -18.16 -14.90
C GLU A 22 5.10 -17.08 -15.96
N LYS A 23 6.17 -16.91 -16.74
CA LYS A 23 6.14 -16.00 -17.89
C LYS A 23 5.13 -16.53 -18.91
N ILE A 24 4.23 -15.67 -19.35
CA ILE A 24 3.30 -16.00 -20.43
C ILE A 24 4.11 -16.33 -21.68
N LYS A 25 3.94 -17.54 -22.19
CA LYS A 25 4.55 -17.98 -23.45
C LYS A 25 3.61 -17.61 -24.58
N HIS A 26 4.09 -16.76 -25.50
CA HIS A 26 3.36 -16.50 -26.73
C HIS A 26 3.54 -17.70 -27.68
N PRO A 27 2.46 -18.28 -28.23
CA PRO A 27 2.53 -19.52 -29.02
C PRO A 27 3.19 -19.32 -30.39
N THR A 28 3.29 -18.08 -30.85
CA THR A 28 3.85 -17.68 -32.15
C THR A 28 4.89 -16.57 -31.99
N PRO A 29 5.72 -16.29 -33.01
CA PRO A 29 6.56 -15.10 -33.02
C PRO A 29 5.71 -13.83 -32.82
N ILE A 30 6.16 -12.96 -31.93
CA ILE A 30 5.48 -11.70 -31.60
C ILE A 30 5.50 -10.79 -32.83
N CYS A 31 4.34 -10.25 -33.20
CA CYS A 31 4.21 -9.24 -34.26
C CYS A 31 3.85 -7.85 -33.70
N ALA A 32 3.89 -6.83 -34.56
CA ALA A 32 3.59 -5.46 -34.16
C ALA A 32 2.17 -5.30 -33.57
N GLN A 33 1.20 -6.04 -34.11
CA GLN A 33 -0.17 -6.03 -33.60
C GLN A 33 -0.28 -6.56 -32.16
N ASP A 34 0.54 -7.55 -31.79
CA ASP A 34 0.55 -8.10 -30.43
C ASP A 34 1.09 -7.07 -29.43
N VAL A 35 2.13 -6.33 -29.82
CA VAL A 35 2.69 -5.23 -29.02
C VAL A 35 1.64 -4.13 -28.82
N ILE A 36 0.95 -3.73 -29.88
CA ILE A 36 -0.12 -2.72 -29.80
C ILE A 36 -1.23 -3.18 -28.86
N LYS A 37 -1.72 -4.42 -29.00
CA LYS A 37 -2.76 -4.99 -28.13
C LYS A 37 -2.33 -5.04 -26.67
N TYR A 38 -1.08 -5.40 -26.40
CA TYR A 38 -0.53 -5.43 -25.06
C TYR A 38 -0.57 -4.04 -24.40
N TYR A 39 -0.06 -3.02 -25.09
CA TYR A 39 -0.06 -1.65 -24.55
C TYR A 39 -1.47 -1.09 -24.39
N LEU A 40 -2.38 -1.33 -25.34
CA LEU A 40 -3.78 -0.93 -25.20
C LEU A 40 -4.44 -1.57 -23.97
N THR A 41 -4.14 -2.84 -23.71
CA THR A 41 -4.64 -3.54 -22.52
C THR A 41 -4.06 -2.91 -21.25
N ILE A 42 -2.75 -2.68 -21.18
CA ILE A 42 -2.10 -2.12 -19.98
C ILE A 42 -2.59 -0.72 -19.66
N ILE A 43 -2.75 0.15 -20.65
CA ILE A 43 -3.28 1.51 -20.45
C ILE A 43 -4.67 1.47 -19.80
N GLY A 44 -5.47 0.46 -20.12
CA GLY A 44 -6.80 0.25 -19.55
C GLY A 44 -6.80 -0.43 -18.18
N THR A 45 -5.68 -0.96 -17.71
CA THR A 45 -5.58 -1.72 -16.45
C THR A 45 -5.26 -0.82 -15.26
N PRO A 46 -5.74 -1.16 -14.04
CA PRO A 46 -5.40 -0.39 -12.85
C PRO A 46 -3.89 -0.31 -12.68
N SER A 47 -3.42 0.90 -12.44
CA SER A 47 -2.01 1.16 -12.18
C SER A 47 -1.58 0.56 -10.84
N PHE A 48 -0.28 0.27 -10.72
CA PHE A 48 0.34 -0.10 -9.43
C PHE A 48 -0.03 0.89 -8.32
N GLY A 49 -0.07 2.19 -8.65
CA GLY A 49 -0.44 3.25 -7.72
C GLY A 49 -1.87 3.11 -7.19
N GLU A 50 -2.84 2.74 -8.01
CA GLU A 50 -4.23 2.52 -7.56
C GLU A 50 -4.33 1.38 -6.56
N ILE A 51 -3.70 0.24 -6.87
CA ILE A 51 -3.68 -0.94 -5.99
C ILE A 51 -2.97 -0.60 -4.67
N TYR A 52 -1.88 0.19 -4.73
CA TYR A 52 -1.13 0.61 -3.54
C TYR A 52 -1.97 1.48 -2.62
N ASN A 53 -2.69 2.44 -3.19
CA ASN A 53 -3.56 3.33 -2.42
C ASN A 53 -4.69 2.55 -1.74
N LEU A 54 -5.28 1.56 -2.41
CA LEU A 54 -6.28 0.67 -1.80
C LEU A 54 -5.68 -0.16 -0.67
N HIS A 55 -4.52 -0.77 -0.89
CA HIS A 55 -3.83 -1.55 0.14
C HIS A 55 -3.55 -0.71 1.39
N ALA A 56 -2.96 0.47 1.20
CA ALA A 56 -2.65 1.40 2.29
C ALA A 56 -3.92 1.83 3.05
N MET A 57 -5.01 2.13 2.34
CA MET A 57 -6.29 2.45 2.96
C MET A 57 -6.87 1.28 3.77
N ILE A 58 -6.90 0.06 3.21
CA ILE A 58 -7.43 -1.14 3.90
C ILE A 58 -6.63 -1.44 5.18
N VAL A 59 -5.31 -1.35 5.11
CA VAL A 59 -4.45 -1.57 6.28
C VAL A 59 -4.63 -0.47 7.33
N ASP A 60 -4.87 0.78 6.91
CA ASP A 60 -5.00 1.91 7.83
C ASP A 60 -6.34 1.97 8.58
N GLN A 61 -7.47 1.65 7.92
CA GLN A 61 -8.82 1.75 8.50
C GLN A 61 -9.10 0.77 9.65
N ASN A 62 -8.37 -0.35 9.73
CA ASN A 62 -8.63 -1.42 10.69
C ASN A 62 -7.84 -1.23 12.00
N ILE A 63 -8.33 -0.44 12.95
CA ILE A 63 -7.53 0.04 14.11
C ILE A 63 -7.43 -0.98 15.27
N GLU A 64 -7.73 -2.26 15.07
CA GLU A 64 -7.57 -3.30 16.10
C GLU A 64 -6.30 -4.13 15.80
N ASN A 65 -5.18 -3.80 16.49
CA ASN A 65 -3.84 -4.41 16.39
C ASN A 65 -3.11 -4.30 15.02
N HIS A 66 -1.81 -3.95 15.01
CA HIS A 66 -0.98 -3.83 13.79
C HIS A 66 -0.75 -5.14 13.05
N GLN A 67 -0.53 -6.26 13.75
CA GLN A 67 -0.29 -7.55 13.12
C GLN A 67 -1.57 -8.12 12.49
N GLN A 68 -2.70 -7.92 13.16
CA GLN A 68 -4.00 -8.36 12.65
C GLN A 68 -4.39 -7.62 11.36
N ARG A 69 -4.01 -6.34 11.21
CA ARG A 69 -4.20 -5.53 9.99
C ARG A 69 -3.54 -6.09 8.74
N THR A 70 -2.23 -6.36 8.82
CA THR A 70 -1.45 -6.82 7.67
C THR A 70 -1.78 -8.25 7.28
N CYS A 71 -2.25 -9.05 8.23
CA CYS A 71 -2.65 -10.43 8.02
C CYS A 71 -4.10 -10.59 7.53
N GLN A 72 -4.84 -9.49 7.32
CA GLN A 72 -6.19 -9.58 6.77
C GLN A 72 -6.15 -10.11 5.34
N LYS A 73 -7.08 -11.00 5.02
CA LYS A 73 -7.17 -11.65 3.69
C LYS A 73 -7.14 -10.63 2.55
N LEU A 74 -7.87 -9.52 2.68
CA LEU A 74 -7.93 -8.48 1.66
C LEU A 74 -6.60 -7.69 1.53
N ALA A 75 -5.92 -7.42 2.65
CA ALA A 75 -4.61 -6.78 2.62
C ALA A 75 -3.57 -7.70 1.94
N ILE A 76 -3.55 -8.98 2.30
CA ILE A 76 -2.68 -9.99 1.66
C ILE A 76 -3.01 -10.12 0.16
N GLU A 77 -4.29 -10.14 -0.21
CA GLU A 77 -4.73 -10.20 -1.61
C GLU A 77 -4.19 -9.00 -2.42
N LEU A 78 -4.35 -7.79 -1.90
CA LEU A 78 -3.86 -6.56 -2.54
C LEU A 78 -2.32 -6.52 -2.58
N ALA A 79 -1.64 -7.01 -1.55
CA ALA A 79 -0.18 -7.13 -1.54
C ALA A 79 0.34 -8.11 -2.60
N ARG A 80 -0.35 -9.25 -2.77
CA ARG A 80 -0.07 -10.19 -3.88
C ARG A 80 -0.28 -9.52 -5.23
N MET A 81 -1.39 -8.80 -5.42
CA MET A 81 -1.65 -8.06 -6.67
C MET A 81 -0.57 -7.00 -6.95
N LEU A 82 -0.11 -6.25 -5.96
CA LEU A 82 0.99 -5.29 -6.12
C LEU A 82 2.27 -5.95 -6.61
N SER A 83 2.61 -7.10 -6.03
CA SER A 83 3.78 -7.86 -6.43
C SER A 83 3.69 -8.30 -7.89
N LEU A 84 2.52 -8.82 -8.30
CA LEU A 84 2.24 -9.19 -9.70
C LEU A 84 2.31 -7.98 -10.65
N ALA A 85 1.81 -6.81 -10.24
CA ALA A 85 1.87 -5.59 -11.05
C ALA A 85 3.32 -5.19 -11.32
N SER A 86 4.18 -5.27 -10.30
CA SER A 86 5.61 -4.94 -10.43
C SER A 86 6.31 -5.80 -11.49
N ASP A 87 5.95 -7.09 -11.54
CA ASP A 87 6.55 -8.05 -12.47
C ASP A 87 5.80 -8.19 -13.81
N SER A 88 4.68 -7.49 -14.01
CA SER A 88 3.85 -7.54 -15.24
C SER A 88 4.63 -7.28 -16.53
N SER A 89 5.60 -6.36 -16.48
CA SER A 89 6.49 -6.05 -17.62
C SER A 89 7.42 -7.21 -18.01
N LYS A 90 7.70 -8.13 -17.08
CA LYS A 90 8.61 -9.27 -17.26
C LYS A 90 7.86 -10.56 -17.54
N THR A 91 6.68 -10.72 -16.96
CA THR A 91 5.87 -11.94 -17.04
C THR A 91 4.80 -11.86 -18.13
N GLY A 92 4.42 -10.64 -18.55
CA GLY A 92 3.26 -10.40 -19.40
C GLY A 92 1.94 -10.52 -18.65
N TYR A 93 1.97 -10.80 -17.33
CA TYR A 93 0.77 -10.94 -16.51
C TYR A 93 0.03 -9.60 -16.39
N ILE A 94 -1.30 -9.65 -16.56
CA ILE A 94 -2.17 -8.47 -16.45
C ILE A 94 -3.14 -8.69 -15.30
N ILE A 95 -3.19 -7.72 -14.38
CA ILE A 95 -4.05 -7.80 -13.19
C ILE A 95 -5.52 -7.74 -13.59
N ASN A 96 -6.34 -8.53 -12.88
CA ASN A 96 -7.78 -8.50 -13.01
C ASN A 96 -8.35 -7.12 -12.58
N LYS A 97 -8.78 -6.34 -13.57
CA LYS A 97 -9.37 -5.01 -13.36
C LYS A 97 -10.70 -5.06 -12.60
N GLU A 98 -11.54 -6.05 -12.88
CA GLU A 98 -12.87 -6.18 -12.26
C GLU A 98 -12.76 -6.36 -10.76
N ARG A 99 -11.80 -7.18 -10.30
CA ARG A 99 -11.57 -7.39 -8.87
C ARG A 99 -11.14 -6.10 -8.17
N ILE A 100 -10.23 -5.33 -8.77
CA ILE A 100 -9.82 -4.03 -8.23
C ILE A 100 -10.99 -3.05 -8.19
N GLN A 101 -11.81 -3.01 -9.24
CA GLN A 101 -12.99 -2.15 -9.29
C GLN A 101 -14.01 -2.49 -8.20
N GLN A 102 -14.30 -3.78 -7.96
CA GLN A 102 -15.16 -4.22 -6.88
C GLN A 102 -14.65 -3.76 -5.50
N ILE A 103 -13.34 -3.86 -5.28
CA ILE A 103 -12.72 -3.41 -4.03
C ILE A 103 -12.83 -1.88 -3.90
N CYS A 104 -12.57 -1.13 -4.98
CA CYS A 104 -12.75 0.32 -5.02
C CYS A 104 -14.18 0.75 -4.69
N GLU A 105 -15.18 0.11 -5.28
CA GLU A 105 -16.60 0.44 -5.07
C GLU A 105 -17.05 0.14 -3.63
N THR A 106 -16.53 -0.96 -3.07
CA THR A 106 -16.87 -1.40 -1.71
C THR A 106 -16.17 -0.54 -0.64
N TYR A 107 -14.88 -0.27 -0.79
CA TYR A 107 -14.03 0.31 0.26
C TYR A 107 -13.46 1.70 -0.07
N GLY A 108 -13.24 2.00 -1.36
CA GLY A 108 -12.48 3.17 -1.87
C GLY A 108 -13.17 4.53 -1.75
N LYS A 109 -14.07 4.71 -0.78
CA LYS A 109 -14.84 5.95 -0.57
C LYS A 109 -14.03 7.03 0.15
N LYS A 110 -13.18 6.64 1.09
CA LYS A 110 -12.36 7.57 1.89
C LYS A 110 -10.94 7.04 2.05
N TYR A 111 -9.95 7.89 1.82
CA TYR A 111 -8.54 7.55 1.95
C TYR A 111 -7.91 8.24 3.17
N PRO A 112 -6.84 7.68 3.74
CA PRO A 112 -6.11 8.36 4.80
C PRO A 112 -5.47 9.65 4.28
N ASP A 113 -5.45 10.68 5.11
CA ASP A 113 -4.93 12.01 4.82
C ASP A 113 -3.48 12.03 4.30
N PHE A 114 -2.65 11.09 4.75
CA PHE A 114 -1.26 10.99 4.29
C PHE A 114 -1.10 10.53 2.83
N LEU A 115 -2.12 9.94 2.20
CA LEU A 115 -2.08 9.59 0.78
C LEU A 115 -2.35 10.78 -0.15
N MET A 116 -2.79 11.91 0.39
CA MET A 116 -2.99 13.17 -0.36
C MET A 116 -3.88 13.00 -1.61
N LYS A 117 -4.90 12.16 -1.53
CA LYS A 117 -5.91 11.98 -2.59
C LYS A 117 -6.90 13.14 -2.58
N TYR A 118 -6.51 14.27 -3.16
CA TYR A 118 -7.33 15.50 -3.17
C TYR A 118 -8.63 15.36 -3.97
N ASP A 119 -8.69 14.40 -4.90
CA ASP A 119 -9.87 14.07 -5.71
C ASP A 119 -10.86 13.15 -4.98
N LYS A 120 -10.52 12.67 -3.78
CA LYS A 120 -11.34 11.78 -2.96
C LYS A 120 -11.57 12.38 -1.57
N GLN A 121 -12.56 11.85 -0.85
CA GLN A 121 -12.73 12.18 0.56
C GLN A 121 -11.56 11.62 1.36
N ASN A 122 -11.09 12.39 2.35
CA ASN A 122 -10.01 11.96 3.23
C ASN A 122 -10.47 11.86 4.68
N TYR A 123 -9.80 11.02 5.47
CA TYR A 123 -9.97 10.92 6.92
C TYR A 123 -8.62 11.06 7.62
N LYS A 124 -8.63 11.56 8.86
CA LYS A 124 -7.43 11.73 9.69
C LYS A 124 -6.97 10.35 10.17
N SER A 125 -5.93 9.80 9.56
CA SER A 125 -5.38 8.49 9.95
C SER A 125 -4.83 8.54 11.38
N GLN A 126 -5.12 7.51 12.17
CA GLN A 126 -4.56 7.34 13.52
C GLN A 126 -3.30 6.47 13.53
N SER A 127 -2.85 5.97 12.37
CA SER A 127 -1.62 5.20 12.30
C SER A 127 -0.39 6.11 12.52
N ILE A 128 0.73 5.49 12.86
CA ILE A 128 2.01 6.20 13.01
C ILE A 128 2.36 7.01 11.75
N ILE A 129 2.06 6.50 10.57
CA ILE A 129 2.29 7.20 9.30
C ILE A 129 1.44 8.47 9.23
N GLY A 130 0.14 8.40 9.57
CA GLY A 130 -0.73 9.57 9.62
C GLY A 130 -0.27 10.62 10.62
N ILE A 131 0.16 10.20 11.81
CA ILE A 131 0.69 11.09 12.85
C ILE A 131 1.97 11.78 12.36
N LEU A 132 2.94 11.02 11.85
CA LEU A 132 4.20 11.54 11.32
C LEU A 132 3.97 12.50 10.15
N TYR A 133 3.05 12.17 9.23
CA TYR A 133 2.69 13.03 8.12
C TYR A 133 2.22 14.42 8.59
N ARG A 134 1.26 14.48 9.52
CA ARG A 134 0.75 15.75 10.03
C ARG A 134 1.79 16.52 10.82
N ASN A 135 2.61 15.83 11.62
CA ASN A 135 3.73 16.44 12.32
C ASN A 135 4.73 17.07 11.33
N ALA A 136 5.09 16.36 10.26
CA ALA A 136 5.97 16.87 9.22
C ALA A 136 5.39 18.10 8.51
N ILE A 137 4.09 18.10 8.20
CA ILE A 137 3.40 19.27 7.64
C ILE A 137 3.39 20.44 8.64
N PHE A 138 3.14 20.18 9.92
CA PHE A 138 3.15 21.18 10.98
C PHE A 138 4.53 21.83 11.15
N TYR A 139 5.60 21.03 11.21
CA TYR A 139 7.00 21.50 11.22
C TYR A 139 7.32 22.36 10.00
N LYS A 140 6.95 21.89 8.80
CA LYS A 140 7.17 22.63 7.55
C LYS A 140 6.52 24.01 7.57
N ASN A 141 5.41 24.16 8.29
CA ASN A 141 4.65 25.40 8.41
C ASN A 141 5.11 26.29 9.58
N GLY A 142 6.20 25.97 10.28
CA GLY A 142 6.86 26.86 11.24
C GLY A 142 6.31 26.83 12.67
N ASN A 143 5.43 25.89 13.01
CA ASN A 143 4.93 25.75 14.38
C ASN A 143 5.76 24.68 15.11
N ILE A 144 6.68 25.07 16.00
CA ILE A 144 7.70 24.15 16.57
C ILE A 144 7.32 23.69 18.00
N THR A 145 6.35 24.34 18.64
CA THR A 145 6.12 24.26 20.09
C THR A 145 5.31 23.04 20.59
N GLU A 146 4.59 22.31 19.73
CA GLU A 146 3.62 21.27 20.17
C GLU A 146 4.14 19.82 20.11
N LEU A 147 5.33 19.57 19.57
CA LEU A 147 5.77 18.22 19.23
C LEU A 147 6.27 17.38 20.41
N ASN A 148 6.83 18.02 21.43
CA ASN A 148 7.25 17.33 22.65
C ASN A 148 6.08 16.61 23.34
N ASN A 149 4.84 17.11 23.17
CA ASN A 149 3.64 16.50 23.73
C ASN A 149 3.14 15.30 22.92
N VAL A 150 3.38 15.28 21.60
CA VAL A 150 2.93 14.17 20.72
C VAL A 150 3.82 12.95 20.89
N PHE A 151 5.15 13.12 20.95
CA PHE A 151 6.05 11.99 21.23
C PHE A 151 5.83 11.40 22.63
N ALA A 152 5.40 12.21 23.61
CA ALA A 152 5.00 11.74 24.93
C ALA A 152 3.71 10.89 24.91
N GLN A 153 2.80 11.10 23.94
CA GLN A 153 1.56 10.31 23.76
C GLN A 153 1.76 9.04 22.92
N ILE A 154 2.83 8.95 22.12
CA ILE A 154 3.19 7.75 21.34
C ILE A 154 3.91 6.70 22.21
N ASN A 155 4.17 6.99 23.49
CA ASN A 155 4.37 5.94 24.51
C ASN A 155 3.05 5.19 24.71
N VAL A 156 2.67 4.43 23.69
CA VAL A 156 1.65 3.39 23.78
C VAL A 156 2.23 2.36 24.73
N ASP A 157 1.55 2.17 25.85
CA ASP A 157 1.80 1.12 26.83
C ASP A 157 2.29 -0.15 26.13
N ASP A 158 3.40 -0.72 26.63
CA ASP A 158 4.00 -2.01 26.25
C ASP A 158 3.04 -3.22 26.40
N LYS A 159 1.72 -3.00 26.57
CA LYS A 159 0.70 -4.00 26.88
C LYS A 159 -0.23 -4.37 25.73
N THR A 160 -0.14 -3.72 24.57
CA THR A 160 -1.07 -3.96 23.42
C THR A 160 -0.40 -4.34 22.10
N LEU A 161 0.88 -4.68 22.09
CA LEU A 161 1.55 -5.34 20.96
C LEU A 161 1.30 -6.85 20.98
#